data_AF-A0A0F9UTZ1-F1
#
_entry.id   AF-A0A0F9UTZ1-F1
#
_cell.length_a   1.000
_cell.length_b   1.000
_cell.length_c   1.000
_cell.angle_alpha   90.00
_cell.angle_beta   90.00
_cell.angle_gamma   90.00
#
_symmetry.space_group_name_H-M   'P 1'
#
loop_
_entity.id
_entity.type
_entity.pdbx_description
1 polymer ?
#
loop_
_entity_poly.entity_id
_entity_poly.type
_entity_poly.pdbx_seq_one_letter_code
_entity_poly.pdbx_strand_id
1 'polypeptide(L)'
;MIKSIAVPRKNNQRYYDTHYRFFFEMIKAVGVNLRYYDDMCNDSGFGIWLAHKHVLIDYGDHMRLPLDLSEFDIAFKYHYSKKYHSDIPRLYPLTPISFYNWKKYQELEKTICYGGNAEFILNNQRPGATAKQRRNTVQRKLKERYGTQVDTNITSQESFWRKINNCLVSVCVPGARNNILDRGQLQYMAFGACTISPPLDIMLPFRRQPQAGIHYLTCRPDYSDLIEVIEYCRENRDRCRMIGQQAKKLFLSTSTPDNIWKWINQCIGLAE
;
A
#
# COMPACT_ATOMS: atom_id res chain seq x y z
N MET A 1 0.85 26.71 -7.55
CA MET A 1 0.25 25.37 -7.34
C MET A 1 -0.44 24.91 -8.62
N ILE A 2 -0.19 23.68 -9.07
CA ILE A 2 -0.78 23.12 -10.30
C ILE A 2 -2.30 22.99 -10.14
N LYS A 3 -3.06 23.59 -11.07
CA LYS A 3 -4.53 23.58 -11.05
C LYS A 3 -5.16 22.51 -11.95
N SER A 4 -4.39 21.98 -12.90
CA SER A 4 -4.85 20.94 -13.82
C SER A 4 -3.72 20.06 -14.32
N ILE A 5 -4.03 18.79 -14.61
CA ILE A 5 -3.11 17.82 -15.22
C ILE A 5 -3.77 17.20 -16.45
N ALA A 6 -2.97 16.85 -17.47
CA ALA A 6 -3.46 16.11 -18.63
C ALA A 6 -3.18 14.62 -18.44
N VAL A 7 -4.21 13.79 -18.59
CA VAL A 7 -4.19 12.36 -18.27
C VAL A 7 -4.83 11.55 -19.38
N PRO A 8 -4.35 10.33 -19.64
CA PRO A 8 -4.87 9.52 -20.74
C PRO A 8 -6.31 9.09 -20.44
N ARG A 9 -7.14 8.96 -21.49
CA ARG A 9 -8.48 8.39 -21.32
C ARG A 9 -8.41 6.98 -20.73
N LYS A 10 -9.49 6.58 -20.05
CA LYS A 10 -9.57 5.22 -19.52
C LYS A 10 -9.50 4.21 -20.66
N ASN A 11 -8.53 3.30 -20.59
CA ASN A 11 -8.52 2.11 -21.44
C ASN A 11 -9.01 0.89 -20.62
N ASN A 12 -9.50 -0.15 -21.28
CA ASN A 12 -10.10 -1.32 -20.63
C ASN A 12 -9.04 -2.34 -20.14
N GLN A 13 -7.80 -1.91 -19.88
CA GLN A 13 -6.76 -2.79 -19.36
C GLN A 13 -6.99 -3.10 -17.86
N ARG A 14 -6.68 -4.35 -17.49
CA ARG A 14 -7.06 -4.91 -16.18
C ARG A 14 -6.42 -4.19 -15.00
N TYR A 15 -5.10 -4.00 -15.04
CA TYR A 15 -4.36 -3.36 -13.95
C TYR A 15 -4.44 -1.85 -13.99
N TYR A 16 -4.64 -1.31 -15.20
CA TYR A 16 -4.88 0.09 -15.43
C TYR A 16 -6.05 0.58 -14.58
N ASP A 17 -7.24 0.00 -14.71
CA ASP A 17 -8.42 0.53 -14.00
C ASP A 17 -8.23 0.67 -12.48
N THR A 18 -7.53 -0.27 -11.85
CA THR A 18 -7.31 -0.30 -10.40
C THR A 18 -6.28 0.76 -9.94
N HIS A 19 -5.15 0.89 -10.64
CA HIS A 19 -4.06 1.82 -10.29
C HIS A 19 -4.32 3.22 -10.81
N TYR A 20 -4.81 3.32 -12.05
CA TYR A 20 -5.36 4.53 -12.64
C TYR A 20 -6.36 5.14 -11.66
N ARG A 21 -7.48 4.46 -11.36
CA ARG A 21 -8.50 5.00 -10.46
C ARG A 21 -7.93 5.48 -9.13
N PHE A 22 -6.98 4.77 -8.52
CA PHE A 22 -6.36 5.21 -7.27
C PHE A 22 -5.65 6.56 -7.43
N PHE A 23 -4.78 6.67 -8.44
CA PHE A 23 -4.05 7.91 -8.73
C PHE A 23 -5.03 9.07 -8.98
N PHE A 24 -6.08 8.87 -9.78
CA PHE A 24 -7.06 9.92 -10.06
C PHE A 24 -7.86 10.38 -8.87
N GLU A 25 -8.39 9.44 -8.09
CA GLU A 25 -9.17 9.80 -6.91
C GLU A 25 -8.30 10.51 -5.85
N MET A 26 -7.01 10.18 -5.79
CA MET A 26 -6.03 10.91 -4.98
C MET A 26 -5.81 12.34 -5.51
N ILE A 27 -5.61 12.53 -6.81
CA ILE A 27 -5.41 13.86 -7.41
C ILE A 27 -6.67 14.74 -7.26
N LYS A 28 -7.87 14.16 -7.46
CA LYS A 28 -9.13 14.88 -7.24
C LYS A 28 -9.31 15.29 -5.79
N ALA A 29 -8.89 14.45 -4.84
CA ALA A 29 -9.00 14.75 -3.41
C ALA A 29 -8.21 15.99 -2.98
N VAL A 30 -7.16 16.37 -3.73
CA VAL A 30 -6.40 17.62 -3.51
C VAL A 30 -6.86 18.78 -4.40
N GLY A 31 -8.03 18.67 -5.05
CA GLY A 31 -8.65 19.75 -5.82
C GLY A 31 -8.03 20.03 -7.20
N VAL A 32 -7.25 19.09 -7.74
CA VAL A 32 -6.61 19.25 -9.06
C VAL A 32 -7.55 18.77 -10.16
N ASN A 33 -7.74 19.61 -11.19
CA ASN A 33 -8.60 19.29 -12.32
C ASN A 33 -7.93 18.32 -13.31
N LEU A 34 -8.72 17.48 -13.95
CA LEU A 34 -8.24 16.50 -14.93
C LEU A 34 -8.67 16.94 -16.33
N ARG A 35 -7.71 16.97 -17.26
CA ARG A 35 -7.97 17.10 -18.70
C ARG A 35 -7.61 15.78 -19.35
N TYR A 36 -8.48 15.26 -20.21
CA TYR A 36 -8.24 13.97 -20.84
C TYR A 36 -7.63 14.13 -22.22
N TYR A 37 -6.67 13.28 -22.57
CA TYR A 37 -6.09 13.20 -23.90
C TYR A 37 -6.03 11.74 -24.37
N ASP A 38 -5.85 11.56 -25.67
CA ASP A 38 -5.77 10.23 -26.28
C ASP A 38 -4.29 9.81 -26.34
N ASP A 39 -3.92 8.77 -25.60
CA ASP A 39 -2.55 8.27 -25.51
C ASP A 39 -2.53 6.80 -25.07
N MET A 40 -1.43 6.12 -25.38
CA MET A 40 -1.24 4.71 -25.08
C MET A 40 -0.87 4.51 -23.62
N CYS A 41 -1.71 3.75 -22.93
CA CYS A 41 -1.36 3.15 -21.64
C CYS A 41 -1.11 1.66 -21.83
N ASN A 42 -0.26 1.09 -20.99
CA ASN A 42 0.04 -0.33 -21.01
C ASN A 42 -0.28 -1.00 -19.67
N ASP A 43 -0.10 -2.31 -19.61
CA ASP A 43 -0.43 -3.11 -18.44
C ASP A 43 0.45 -2.84 -17.20
N SER A 44 1.41 -1.92 -17.28
CA SER A 44 2.36 -1.59 -16.22
C SER A 44 2.50 -0.11 -15.88
N GLY A 45 1.94 0.79 -16.69
CA GLY A 45 2.00 2.22 -16.42
C GLY A 45 1.30 3.09 -17.45
N PHE A 46 1.32 4.40 -17.19
CA PHE A 46 0.74 5.43 -18.05
C PHE A 46 1.49 6.75 -17.95
N GLY A 47 1.56 7.49 -19.06
CA GLY A 47 2.06 8.86 -19.08
C GLY A 47 1.02 9.86 -18.59
N ILE A 48 1.47 10.97 -18.00
CA ILE A 48 0.65 12.16 -17.74
C ILE A 48 1.45 13.41 -18.09
N TRP A 49 0.75 14.52 -18.35
CA TRP A 49 1.37 15.83 -18.48
C TRP A 49 1.12 16.69 -17.25
N LEU A 50 2.22 17.13 -16.65
CA LEU A 50 2.23 17.87 -15.39
C LEU A 50 3.21 19.04 -15.47
N ALA A 51 2.68 20.27 -15.49
CA ALA A 51 3.50 21.49 -15.61
C ALA A 51 4.53 21.44 -16.76
N HIS A 52 4.06 21.09 -17.96
CA HIS A 52 4.87 20.89 -19.18
C HIS A 52 5.88 19.73 -19.13
N LYS A 53 5.86 18.90 -18.09
CA LYS A 53 6.66 17.67 -18.01
C LYS A 53 5.84 16.45 -18.39
N HIS A 54 6.43 15.55 -19.15
CA HIS A 54 5.92 14.22 -19.41
C HIS A 54 6.35 13.28 -18.28
N VAL A 55 5.38 12.75 -17.54
CA VAL A 55 5.61 12.00 -16.31
C VAL A 55 5.08 10.57 -16.45
N LEU A 56 5.92 9.57 -16.22
CA LEU A 56 5.47 8.18 -16.15
C LEU A 56 4.95 7.85 -14.76
N ILE A 57 3.77 7.24 -14.69
CA ILE A 57 3.26 6.56 -13.49
C ILE A 57 3.35 5.04 -13.72
N ASP A 58 4.41 4.42 -13.20
CA ASP A 58 4.63 2.98 -13.28
C ASP A 58 4.04 2.27 -12.06
N TYR A 59 3.04 1.44 -12.31
CA TYR A 59 2.37 0.62 -11.30
C TYR A 59 2.69 -0.88 -11.41
N GLY A 60 3.65 -1.27 -12.24
CA GLY A 60 4.02 -2.67 -12.42
C GLY A 60 4.57 -3.27 -11.14
N ASP A 61 4.13 -4.46 -10.76
CA ASP A 61 4.64 -5.14 -9.57
C ASP A 61 6.08 -5.68 -9.72
N HIS A 62 6.66 -5.56 -10.90
CA HIS A 62 8.00 -6.06 -11.25
C HIS A 62 9.12 -5.31 -10.49
N MET A 63 10.27 -5.98 -10.30
CA MET A 63 11.45 -5.35 -9.67
C MET A 63 12.22 -4.42 -10.60
N ARG A 64 11.95 -4.50 -11.91
CA ARG A 64 12.58 -3.68 -12.94
C ARG A 64 11.50 -2.90 -13.66
N LEU A 65 11.86 -1.72 -14.16
CA LEU A 65 10.99 -0.96 -15.04
C LEU A 65 10.81 -1.72 -16.36
N PRO A 66 9.57 -1.92 -16.82
CA PRO A 66 9.29 -2.53 -18.11
C PRO A 66 9.39 -1.55 -19.28
N LEU A 67 9.57 -0.25 -19.00
CA LEU A 67 9.49 0.84 -19.97
C LEU A 67 10.80 1.61 -20.10
N ASP A 68 11.08 2.08 -21.31
CA ASP A 68 12.14 3.05 -21.55
C ASP A 68 11.74 4.39 -20.92
N LEU A 69 12.64 4.92 -20.07
CA LEU A 69 12.46 6.20 -19.41
C LEU A 69 12.88 7.39 -20.28
N SER A 70 13.48 7.15 -21.46
CA SER A 70 13.98 8.20 -22.34
C SER A 70 12.88 9.16 -22.82
N GLU A 71 11.64 8.68 -22.94
CA GLU A 71 10.47 9.46 -23.36
C GLU A 71 9.86 10.32 -22.25
N PHE A 72 10.33 10.18 -21.00
CA PHE A 72 9.76 10.85 -19.84
C PHE A 72 10.77 11.78 -19.17
N ASP A 73 10.29 12.93 -18.72
CA ASP A 73 11.08 13.86 -17.92
C ASP A 73 11.37 13.29 -16.53
N ILE A 74 10.44 12.51 -16.00
CA ILE A 74 10.45 11.94 -14.65
C ILE A 74 9.51 10.73 -14.59
N ALA A 75 9.80 9.79 -13.69
CA ALA A 75 8.95 8.64 -13.45
C ALA A 75 8.68 8.43 -11.95
N PHE A 76 7.48 7.95 -11.66
CA PHE A 76 7.05 7.51 -10.33
C PHE A 76 6.76 6.02 -10.34
N LYS A 77 7.30 5.30 -9.36
CA LYS A 77 7.23 3.83 -9.27
C LYS A 77 6.46 3.41 -8.03
N TYR A 78 5.36 2.68 -8.23
CA TYR A 78 4.74 1.90 -7.16
C TYR A 78 5.67 0.77 -6.77
N HIS A 79 5.73 0.45 -5.48
CA HIS A 79 6.62 -0.60 -4.98
C HIS A 79 8.09 -0.40 -5.35
N TYR A 80 8.53 0.87 -5.36
CA TYR A 80 9.94 1.25 -5.51
C TYR A 80 10.77 0.57 -4.43
N SER A 81 11.76 -0.23 -4.83
CA SER A 81 12.79 -0.78 -3.95
C SER A 81 14.08 0.01 -4.07
N LYS A 82 14.70 0.36 -2.94
CA LYS A 82 16.01 1.02 -2.93
C LYS A 82 17.06 0.20 -3.67
N LYS A 83 17.06 -1.12 -3.46
CA LYS A 83 18.03 -2.05 -4.04
C LYS A 83 18.00 -2.08 -5.57
N TYR A 84 16.82 -1.93 -6.17
CA TYR A 84 16.65 -2.12 -7.62
C TYR A 84 16.54 -0.81 -8.41
N HIS A 85 16.28 0.31 -7.72
CA HIS A 85 15.87 1.54 -8.40
C HIS A 85 16.67 2.78 -7.97
N SER A 86 17.53 2.70 -6.94
CA SER A 86 18.28 3.88 -6.43
C SER A 86 19.11 4.58 -7.49
N ASP A 87 19.63 3.79 -8.41
CA ASP A 87 20.61 4.25 -9.40
C ASP A 87 19.95 4.68 -10.72
N ILE A 88 18.61 4.58 -10.80
CA ILE A 88 17.84 5.01 -11.96
C ILE A 88 17.54 6.51 -11.81
N PRO A 89 18.13 7.37 -12.66
CA PRO A 89 17.93 8.81 -12.55
C PRO A 89 16.47 9.20 -12.76
N ARG A 90 16.00 10.21 -12.03
CA ARG A 90 14.66 10.78 -12.18
C ARG A 90 13.51 9.78 -11.92
N LEU A 91 13.80 8.68 -11.24
CA LEU A 91 12.80 7.73 -10.76
C LEU A 91 12.56 7.93 -9.26
N TYR A 92 11.29 8.08 -8.88
CA TYR A 92 10.88 8.38 -7.51
C TYR A 92 9.87 7.39 -6.97
N PRO A 93 9.89 7.09 -5.64
CA PRO A 93 8.88 6.25 -5.03
C PRO A 93 7.49 6.90 -5.08
N LEU A 94 6.48 6.07 -5.34
CA LEU A 94 5.08 6.40 -5.17
C LEU A 94 4.44 5.36 -4.25
N THR A 95 3.43 5.79 -3.48
CA THR A 95 2.76 4.88 -2.55
C THR A 95 2.00 3.79 -3.32
N PRO A 96 1.96 2.55 -2.80
CA PRO A 96 0.99 1.56 -3.23
C PRO A 96 -0.45 2.07 -3.06
N ILE A 97 -1.39 1.39 -3.72
CA ILE A 97 -2.83 1.69 -3.58
C ILE A 97 -3.25 1.56 -2.11
N SER A 98 -3.93 2.58 -1.58
CA SER A 98 -4.60 2.53 -0.29
C SER A 98 -6.12 2.61 -0.46
N PHE A 99 -6.68 3.82 -0.43
CA PHE A 99 -8.12 4.11 -0.47
C PHE A 99 -8.52 4.79 -1.77
N TYR A 100 -9.65 4.36 -2.34
CA TYR A 100 -10.29 5.07 -3.46
C TYR A 100 -11.23 6.18 -2.99
N ASN A 101 -11.81 6.01 -1.80
CA ASN A 101 -12.76 6.96 -1.23
C ASN A 101 -12.16 7.53 0.07
N TRP A 102 -11.49 8.67 -0.08
CA TRP A 102 -10.81 9.35 1.03
C TRP A 102 -11.78 9.93 2.06
N LYS A 103 -12.96 10.40 1.64
CA LYS A 103 -14.02 10.84 2.55
C LYS A 103 -14.47 9.69 3.45
N LYS A 104 -14.69 8.50 2.89
CA LYS A 104 -15.07 7.31 3.67
C LYS A 104 -13.96 6.87 4.61
N TYR A 105 -12.69 6.96 4.20
CA TYR A 105 -11.56 6.74 5.11
C TYR A 105 -11.61 7.70 6.30
N GLN A 106 -11.76 9.01 6.06
CA GLN A 106 -11.84 10.03 7.12
C GLN A 106 -13.03 9.83 8.07
N GLU A 107 -14.17 9.37 7.55
CA GLU A 107 -15.33 9.00 8.38
C GLU A 107 -15.01 7.80 9.28
N LEU A 108 -14.42 6.74 8.70
CA LEU A 108 -14.11 5.51 9.42
C LEU A 108 -12.97 5.69 10.43
N GLU A 109 -11.96 6.49 10.10
CA GLU A 109 -10.80 6.78 10.94
C GLU A 109 -11.19 7.35 12.31
N LYS A 110 -12.33 8.05 12.39
CA LYS A 110 -12.90 8.56 13.65
C LYS A 110 -13.51 7.46 14.54
N THR A 111 -13.85 6.31 13.96
CA THR A 111 -14.58 5.22 14.64
C THR A 111 -13.75 3.96 14.79
N ILE A 112 -12.64 3.84 14.05
CA ILE A 112 -11.74 2.70 14.11
C ILE A 112 -10.58 3.05 15.05
N CYS A 113 -10.54 2.36 16.19
CA CYS A 113 -9.50 2.46 17.20
C CYS A 113 -8.95 1.06 17.48
N TYR A 114 -7.76 0.78 16.94
CA TYR A 114 -7.09 -0.48 17.21
C TYR A 114 -6.60 -0.55 18.67
N GLY A 115 -7.16 -1.49 19.43
CA GLY A 115 -6.78 -1.73 20.82
C GLY A 115 -5.78 -2.88 21.02
N GLY A 116 -5.66 -3.82 20.08
CA GLY A 116 -4.82 -5.02 20.27
C GLY A 116 -5.24 -5.92 21.44
N ASN A 117 -6.43 -5.71 22.02
CA ASN A 117 -6.89 -6.35 23.24
C ASN A 117 -7.79 -7.57 23.00
N ALA A 118 -8.17 -7.82 21.76
CA ALA A 118 -8.91 -9.02 21.39
C ALA A 118 -7.96 -10.18 21.10
N GLU A 119 -8.50 -11.39 21.02
CA GLU A 119 -7.74 -12.61 20.63
C GLU A 119 -7.68 -12.81 19.11
N PHE A 120 -8.42 -12.00 18.36
CA PHE A 120 -8.80 -12.33 17.00
C PHE A 120 -7.72 -11.93 15.98
N ILE A 121 -7.38 -12.83 15.06
CA ILE A 121 -6.35 -12.64 14.05
C ILE A 121 -7.02 -12.39 12.70
N LEU A 122 -6.66 -11.29 12.03
CA LEU A 122 -7.23 -10.95 10.72
C LEU A 122 -6.33 -11.45 9.58
N ASN A 123 -6.88 -12.28 8.68
CA ASN A 123 -6.20 -12.72 7.45
C ASN A 123 -7.20 -12.96 6.29
N ASN A 124 -7.85 -11.89 5.83
CA ASN A 124 -8.91 -11.95 4.81
C ASN A 124 -8.41 -11.93 3.35
N GLN A 125 -7.10 -12.10 3.10
CA GLN A 125 -6.55 -11.97 1.75
C GLN A 125 -6.96 -13.16 0.88
N ARG A 126 -7.73 -12.89 -0.18
CA ARG A 126 -8.15 -13.93 -1.14
C ARG A 126 -6.91 -14.59 -1.77
N PRO A 127 -6.79 -15.92 -1.71
CA PRO A 127 -5.77 -16.65 -2.46
C PRO A 127 -5.99 -16.47 -3.97
N GLY A 128 -4.98 -15.96 -4.67
CA GLY A 128 -5.07 -15.68 -6.09
C GLY A 128 -3.73 -15.29 -6.72
N ALA A 129 -3.69 -15.37 -8.05
CA ALA A 129 -2.51 -15.06 -8.87
C ALA A 129 -1.24 -15.75 -8.33
N THR A 130 -0.10 -15.04 -8.35
CA THR A 130 1.22 -15.53 -7.93
C THR A 130 1.36 -15.72 -6.41
N ALA A 131 0.36 -15.33 -5.61
CA ALA A 131 0.34 -15.50 -4.16
C ALA A 131 -0.53 -16.67 -3.68
N LYS A 132 -1.23 -17.37 -4.59
CA LYS A 132 -2.24 -18.39 -4.25
C LYS A 132 -1.71 -19.43 -3.27
N GLN A 133 -0.57 -20.05 -3.56
CA GLN A 133 0.00 -21.10 -2.72
C GLN A 133 0.40 -20.56 -1.33
N ARG A 134 1.12 -19.43 -1.28
CA ARG A 134 1.55 -18.83 -0.01
C ARG A 134 0.36 -18.46 0.89
N ARG A 135 -0.67 -17.82 0.32
CA ARG A 135 -1.89 -17.43 1.05
C ARG A 135 -2.65 -18.66 1.57
N ASN A 136 -2.79 -19.70 0.75
CA ASN A 136 -3.39 -20.97 1.21
C ASN A 136 -2.60 -21.61 2.36
N THR A 137 -1.27 -21.66 2.27
CA THR A 137 -0.41 -22.22 3.31
C THR A 137 -0.56 -21.46 4.63
N VAL A 138 -0.53 -20.13 4.58
CA VAL A 138 -0.69 -19.29 5.78
C VAL A 138 -2.09 -19.42 6.38
N GLN A 139 -3.15 -19.35 5.56
CA GLN A 139 -4.52 -19.53 6.05
C GLN A 139 -4.74 -20.88 6.70
N ARG A 140 -4.21 -21.96 6.09
CA ARG A 140 -4.28 -23.30 6.66
C ARG A 140 -3.54 -23.36 8.00
N LYS A 141 -2.28 -22.88 8.05
CA LYS A 141 -1.48 -22.83 9.28
C LYS A 141 -2.19 -22.08 10.41
N LEU A 142 -2.78 -20.94 10.12
CA LEU A 142 -3.52 -20.14 11.10
C LEU A 142 -4.78 -20.87 11.59
N LYS A 143 -5.57 -21.44 10.67
CA LYS A 143 -6.79 -22.19 11.03
C LYS A 143 -6.50 -23.43 11.85
N GLU A 144 -5.48 -24.20 11.48
CA GLU A 144 -5.05 -25.40 12.22
C GLU A 144 -4.65 -25.06 13.67
N ARG A 145 -3.95 -23.93 13.88
CA ARG A 145 -3.45 -23.53 15.20
C ARG A 145 -4.48 -22.83 16.09
N TYR A 146 -5.31 -21.97 15.51
CA TYR A 146 -6.15 -21.01 16.24
C TYR A 146 -7.65 -21.19 15.99
N GLY A 147 -8.05 -22.06 15.06
CA GLY A 147 -9.45 -22.39 14.79
C GLY A 147 -10.31 -21.16 14.50
N THR A 148 -11.32 -20.94 15.36
CA THR A 148 -12.30 -19.85 15.23
C THR A 148 -11.76 -18.48 15.58
N GLN A 149 -10.54 -18.37 16.12
CA GLN A 149 -9.91 -17.08 16.44
C GLN A 149 -9.28 -16.39 15.21
N VAL A 150 -9.41 -16.97 14.02
CA VAL A 150 -8.85 -16.42 12.77
C VAL A 150 -9.98 -16.08 11.81
N ASP A 151 -10.00 -14.83 11.34
CA ASP A 151 -10.87 -14.40 10.27
C ASP A 151 -10.21 -14.55 8.91
N THR A 152 -10.67 -15.54 8.14
CA THR A 152 -10.34 -15.65 6.72
C THR A 152 -11.52 -15.30 5.81
N ASN A 153 -12.65 -14.86 6.38
CA ASN A 153 -13.88 -14.68 5.63
C ASN A 153 -13.81 -13.42 4.77
N ILE A 154 -14.14 -13.59 3.50
CA ILE A 154 -14.26 -12.46 2.57
C ILE A 154 -15.53 -11.70 2.95
N THR A 155 -15.34 -10.46 3.38
CA THR A 155 -16.41 -9.53 3.78
C THR A 155 -16.30 -8.26 2.94
N SER A 156 -17.34 -7.42 2.98
CA SER A 156 -17.24 -6.09 2.37
C SER A 156 -16.06 -5.32 2.97
N GLN A 157 -15.45 -4.45 2.17
CA GLN A 157 -14.25 -3.72 2.60
C GLN A 157 -14.48 -2.91 3.89
N GLU A 158 -15.65 -2.27 4.03
CA GLU A 158 -16.01 -1.56 5.26
C GLU A 158 -16.19 -2.49 6.46
N SER A 159 -16.96 -3.58 6.30
CA SER A 159 -17.14 -4.57 7.36
C SER A 159 -15.78 -5.09 7.83
N PHE A 160 -14.90 -5.33 6.87
CA PHE A 160 -13.56 -5.81 7.15
C PHE A 160 -12.72 -4.80 7.94
N TRP A 161 -12.69 -3.52 7.55
CA TRP A 161 -11.96 -2.49 8.31
C TRP A 161 -12.48 -2.34 9.74
N ARG A 162 -13.79 -2.45 9.95
CA ARG A 162 -14.37 -2.39 11.31
C ARG A 162 -13.89 -3.51 12.24
N LYS A 163 -13.44 -4.66 11.68
CA LYS A 163 -12.85 -5.75 12.48
C LYS A 163 -11.54 -5.36 13.17
N ILE A 164 -10.87 -4.28 12.73
CA ILE A 164 -9.66 -3.75 13.36
C ILE A 164 -9.92 -3.35 14.83
N ASN A 165 -11.13 -2.91 15.16
CA ASN A 165 -11.51 -2.58 16.55
C ASN A 165 -11.38 -3.78 17.49
N ASN A 166 -11.58 -4.99 16.96
CA ASN A 166 -11.67 -6.23 17.72
C ASN A 166 -10.65 -7.26 17.24
N CYS A 167 -9.42 -6.84 16.94
CA CYS A 167 -8.34 -7.77 16.59
C CYS A 167 -7.13 -7.65 17.52
N LEU A 168 -6.42 -8.76 17.66
CA LEU A 168 -5.07 -8.84 18.19
C LEU A 168 -4.09 -8.24 17.19
N VAL A 169 -4.12 -8.75 15.96
CA VAL A 169 -3.13 -8.45 14.92
C VAL A 169 -3.71 -8.81 13.55
N SER A 170 -3.24 -8.15 12.50
CA SER A 170 -3.46 -8.59 11.11
C SER A 170 -2.23 -9.32 10.56
N VAL A 171 -2.44 -10.40 9.82
CA VAL A 171 -1.37 -11.10 9.09
C VAL A 171 -1.49 -10.74 7.61
N CYS A 172 -0.43 -10.18 7.05
CA CYS A 172 -0.32 -9.87 5.63
C CYS A 172 0.57 -10.91 4.93
N VAL A 173 0.04 -11.45 3.84
CA VAL A 173 0.73 -12.30 2.86
C VAL A 173 0.78 -11.54 1.52
N PRO A 174 1.91 -10.85 1.24
CA PRO A 174 2.07 -10.02 0.06
C PRO A 174 1.75 -10.72 -1.26
N GLY A 175 1.34 -9.93 -2.25
CA GLY A 175 0.84 -10.36 -3.56
C GLY A 175 1.95 -10.82 -4.51
N ALA A 176 2.23 -10.03 -5.55
CA ALA A 176 3.11 -10.42 -6.64
C ALA A 176 4.51 -10.88 -6.20
N ARG A 177 5.06 -10.20 -5.19
CA ARG A 177 6.33 -10.52 -4.53
C ARG A 177 6.09 -10.67 -3.03
N ASN A 178 6.96 -11.41 -2.35
CA ASN A 178 6.81 -11.66 -0.91
C ASN A 178 7.34 -10.53 -0.01
N ASN A 179 7.89 -9.46 -0.60
CA ASN A 179 8.50 -8.33 0.09
C ASN A 179 7.87 -6.98 -0.28
N ILE A 180 6.63 -6.99 -0.80
CA ILE A 180 5.88 -5.78 -1.12
C ILE A 180 4.86 -5.43 -0.04
N LEU A 181 4.70 -4.14 0.18
CA LEU A 181 3.59 -3.53 0.91
C LEU A 181 2.35 -3.57 0.03
N ASP A 182 1.45 -4.49 0.31
CA ASP A 182 0.20 -4.61 -0.44
C ASP A 182 -0.87 -3.60 0.01
N ARG A 183 -1.95 -3.52 -0.75
CA ARG A 183 -3.07 -2.60 -0.45
C ARG A 183 -3.67 -2.84 0.94
N GLY A 184 -3.83 -4.11 1.35
CA GLY A 184 -4.43 -4.45 2.63
C GLY A 184 -3.57 -3.96 3.79
N GLN A 185 -2.26 -4.23 3.73
CA GLN A 185 -1.31 -3.79 4.73
C GLN A 185 -1.21 -2.28 4.83
N LEU A 186 -1.17 -1.56 3.71
CA LEU A 186 -1.16 -0.10 3.74
C LEU A 186 -2.45 0.48 4.37
N GLN A 187 -3.61 -0.18 4.18
CA GLN A 187 -4.86 0.19 4.85
C GLN A 187 -4.82 -0.11 6.36
N TYR A 188 -4.23 -1.22 6.81
CA TYR A 188 -4.04 -1.49 8.24
C TYR A 188 -3.13 -0.45 8.90
N MET A 189 -2.05 -0.07 8.23
CA MET A 189 -1.18 1.01 8.69
C MET A 189 -1.97 2.31 8.87
N ALA A 190 -2.84 2.66 7.92
CA ALA A 190 -3.66 3.87 8.00
C ALA A 190 -4.64 3.91 9.18
N PHE A 191 -5.13 2.75 9.61
CA PHE A 191 -5.97 2.60 10.81
C PHE A 191 -5.17 2.33 12.09
N GLY A 192 -3.85 2.23 11.99
CA GLY A 192 -2.95 2.00 13.11
C GLY A 192 -3.02 0.60 13.69
N ALA A 193 -3.37 -0.40 12.89
CA ALA A 193 -3.37 -1.80 13.32
C ALA A 193 -1.95 -2.39 13.27
N CYS A 194 -1.58 -3.19 14.27
CA CYS A 194 -0.37 -3.99 14.20
C CYS A 194 -0.51 -5.05 13.10
N THR A 195 0.47 -5.10 12.19
CA THR A 195 0.50 -6.09 11.11
C THR A 195 1.77 -6.94 11.19
N ILE A 196 1.63 -8.25 10.99
CA ILE A 196 2.73 -9.18 10.75
C ILE A 196 2.88 -9.37 9.24
N SER A 197 4.10 -9.28 8.72
CA SER A 197 4.44 -9.48 7.30
C SER A 197 5.89 -9.94 7.16
N PRO A 198 6.30 -10.58 6.06
CA PRO A 198 7.72 -10.73 5.76
C PRO A 198 8.45 -9.39 5.64
N PRO A 199 9.80 -9.39 5.56
CA PRO A 199 10.56 -8.17 5.33
C PRO A 199 10.08 -7.39 4.11
N LEU A 200 9.78 -6.10 4.29
CA LEU A 200 9.33 -5.22 3.22
C LEU A 200 10.50 -4.47 2.59
N ASP A 201 10.59 -4.52 1.27
CA ASP A 201 11.58 -3.79 0.47
C ASP A 201 10.87 -2.78 -0.44
N ILE A 202 10.27 -1.76 0.20
CA ILE A 202 9.58 -0.66 -0.48
C ILE A 202 9.90 0.67 0.16
N MET A 203 10.17 1.67 -0.68
CA MET A 203 10.16 3.08 -0.31
C MET A 203 8.81 3.72 -0.67
N LEU A 204 8.30 4.47 0.30
CA LEU A 204 7.15 5.36 0.21
C LEU A 204 7.62 6.77 -0.21
N PRO A 205 6.69 7.69 -0.52
CA PRO A 205 7.00 9.12 -0.72
C PRO A 205 7.94 9.69 0.34
N PHE A 206 8.71 10.71 -0.05
CA PHE A 206 9.80 11.29 0.76
C PHE A 206 10.92 10.29 1.13
N ARG A 207 11.07 9.22 0.32
CA ARG A 207 12.08 8.15 0.50
C ARG A 207 12.02 7.49 1.90
N ARG A 208 10.82 7.43 2.49
CA ARG A 208 10.59 6.78 3.79
C ARG A 208 10.37 5.29 3.58
N GLN A 209 10.78 4.47 4.55
CA GLN A 209 10.64 3.00 4.46
C GLN A 209 9.85 2.49 5.68
N PRO A 210 8.89 1.56 5.51
CA PRO A 210 8.36 0.77 6.62
C PRO A 210 9.50 -0.03 7.28
N GLN A 211 9.60 0.02 8.60
CA GLN A 211 10.72 -0.55 9.35
C GLN A 211 10.21 -1.66 10.26
N ALA A 212 10.87 -2.82 10.21
CA ALA A 212 10.60 -3.95 11.08
C ALA A 212 10.71 -3.55 12.55
N GLY A 213 9.78 -4.02 13.37
CA GLY A 213 9.71 -3.72 14.80
C GLY A 213 9.26 -2.29 15.13
N ILE A 214 9.15 -1.38 14.15
CA ILE A 214 8.69 0.00 14.34
C ILE A 214 7.30 0.19 13.72
N HIS A 215 7.15 -0.17 12.44
CA HIS A 215 5.92 0.04 11.66
C HIS A 215 5.13 -1.25 11.42
N TYR A 216 5.75 -2.41 11.61
CA TYR A 216 5.13 -3.74 11.49
C TYR A 216 6.00 -4.78 12.20
N LEU A 217 5.44 -5.94 12.54
CA LEU A 217 6.18 -7.09 13.03
C LEU A 217 6.62 -7.97 11.87
N THR A 218 7.86 -8.47 11.92
CA THR A 218 8.41 -9.29 10.83
C THR A 218 8.29 -10.77 11.16
N CYS A 219 7.87 -11.57 10.19
CA CYS A 219 8.06 -13.02 10.18
C CYS A 219 9.04 -13.42 9.07
N ARG A 220 9.54 -14.64 9.10
CA ARG A 220 10.38 -15.20 8.03
C ARG A 220 9.61 -15.24 6.69
N PRO A 221 10.32 -15.14 5.54
CA PRO A 221 9.68 -15.19 4.23
C PRO A 221 8.88 -16.47 3.95
N ASP A 222 9.22 -17.59 4.60
CA ASP A 222 8.52 -18.87 4.50
C ASP A 222 7.40 -19.04 5.54
N TYR A 223 7.19 -18.04 6.41
CA TYR A 223 6.21 -18.05 7.51
C TYR A 223 6.42 -19.20 8.50
N SER A 224 7.65 -19.72 8.62
CA SER A 224 7.99 -20.80 9.56
C SER A 224 7.78 -20.38 11.02
N ASP A 225 8.12 -19.15 11.36
CA ASP A 225 8.03 -18.52 12.69
C ASP A 225 6.70 -17.77 12.94
N LEU A 226 5.75 -17.79 12.00
CA LEU A 226 4.52 -16.97 12.09
C LEU A 226 3.74 -17.19 13.40
N ILE A 227 3.68 -18.44 13.88
CA ILE A 227 2.98 -18.77 15.12
C ILE A 227 3.68 -18.14 16.32
N GLU A 228 5.00 -18.23 16.40
CA GLU A 228 5.81 -17.63 17.48
C GLU A 228 5.61 -16.10 17.53
N VAL A 229 5.57 -15.45 16.37
CA VAL A 229 5.32 -14.00 16.29
C VAL A 229 3.91 -13.63 16.76
N ILE A 230 2.91 -14.49 16.53
CA ILE A 230 1.55 -14.27 17.03
C ILE A 230 1.47 -14.48 18.55
N GLU A 231 2.13 -15.50 19.09
CA GLU A 231 2.22 -15.68 20.55
C GLU A 231 2.91 -14.49 21.22
N TYR A 232 4.01 -13.99 20.62
CA TYR A 232 4.63 -12.74 21.04
C TYR A 232 3.62 -11.58 21.08
N CYS A 233 2.73 -11.45 20.10
CA CYS A 233 1.71 -10.40 20.09
C CYS A 233 0.73 -10.51 21.27
N ARG A 234 0.36 -11.74 21.66
CA ARG A 234 -0.56 -12.01 22.79
C ARG A 234 0.04 -11.53 24.10
N GLU A 235 1.34 -11.78 24.27
CA GLU A 235 2.11 -11.42 25.46
C GLU A 235 2.53 -9.94 25.47
N ASN A 236 2.61 -9.29 24.30
CA ASN A 236 3.19 -7.95 24.14
C ASN A 236 2.20 -6.96 23.48
N ARG A 237 0.95 -6.93 23.95
CA ARG A 237 -0.13 -6.10 23.36
C ARG A 237 0.20 -4.61 23.30
N ASP A 238 0.84 -4.09 24.33
CA ASP A 238 1.28 -2.69 24.42
C ASP A 238 2.27 -2.36 23.30
N ARG A 239 3.18 -3.29 23.02
CA ARG A 239 4.11 -3.17 21.91
C ARG A 239 3.39 -3.19 20.56
N CYS A 240 2.41 -4.07 20.39
CA CYS A 240 1.58 -4.11 19.18
C CYS A 240 0.84 -2.79 18.94
N ARG A 241 0.25 -2.21 20.00
CA ARG A 241 -0.39 -0.88 19.95
C ARG A 241 0.59 0.21 19.50
N MET A 242 1.79 0.25 20.09
CA MET A 242 2.83 1.20 19.71
C MET A 242 3.24 1.06 18.24
N ILE A 243 3.46 -0.17 17.77
CA ILE A 243 3.82 -0.45 16.38
C ILE A 243 2.73 0.05 15.43
N GLY A 244 1.47 -0.26 15.73
CA GLY A 244 0.32 0.22 14.97
C GLY A 244 0.25 1.75 14.90
N GLN A 245 0.44 2.44 16.03
CA GLN A 245 0.47 3.91 16.07
C GLN A 245 1.59 4.51 15.22
N GLN A 246 2.78 3.93 15.25
CA GLN A 246 3.90 4.37 14.41
C GLN A 246 3.61 4.10 12.93
N ALA A 247 3.01 2.97 12.60
CA ALA A 247 2.56 2.65 11.24
C ALA A 247 1.57 3.71 10.70
N LYS A 248 0.63 4.15 11.55
CA LYS A 248 -0.30 5.23 11.23
C LYS A 248 0.41 6.55 11.00
N LYS A 249 1.37 6.92 11.85
CA LYS A 249 2.19 8.12 11.66
C LYS A 249 2.93 8.09 10.32
N LEU A 250 3.54 6.95 9.98
CA LEU A 250 4.20 6.78 8.68
C LEU A 250 3.20 6.97 7.54
N PHE A 251 2.07 6.26 7.55
CA PHE A 251 1.02 6.40 6.54
C PHE A 251 0.56 7.85 6.38
N LEU A 252 0.24 8.52 7.49
CA LEU A 252 -0.23 9.91 7.47
C LEU A 252 0.80 10.86 6.88
N SER A 253 2.10 10.60 7.09
CA SER A 253 3.19 11.43 6.59
C SER A 253 3.59 11.16 5.13
N THR A 254 3.18 10.04 4.53
CA THR A 254 3.65 9.63 3.20
C THR A 254 2.55 9.34 2.18
N SER A 255 1.39 8.90 2.64
CA SER A 255 0.44 8.15 1.80
C SER A 255 -0.98 8.74 1.79
N THR A 256 -1.17 9.94 2.35
CA THR A 256 -2.40 10.75 2.17
C THR A 256 -2.35 11.52 0.85
N PRO A 257 -3.49 11.93 0.28
CA PRO A 257 -3.51 12.71 -0.98
C PRO A 257 -2.62 13.94 -0.93
N ASP A 258 -2.71 14.72 0.14
CA ASP A 258 -1.91 15.94 0.31
C ASP A 258 -0.40 15.64 0.33
N ASN A 259 0.01 14.61 1.06
CA ASN A 259 1.44 14.26 1.17
C ASN A 259 1.98 13.65 -0.13
N ILE A 260 1.19 12.84 -0.83
CA ILE A 260 1.60 12.31 -2.13
C ILE A 260 1.70 13.45 -3.15
N TRP A 261 0.73 14.38 -3.16
CA TRP A 261 0.76 15.53 -4.06
C TRP A 261 1.93 16.48 -3.76
N LYS A 262 2.20 16.74 -2.47
CA LYS A 262 3.38 17.48 -2.02
C LYS A 262 4.66 16.83 -2.53
N TRP A 263 4.78 15.51 -2.39
CA TRP A 263 5.93 14.76 -2.89
C TRP A 263 6.08 14.87 -4.40
N ILE A 264 4.98 14.71 -5.15
CA ILE A 264 4.99 14.86 -6.62
C ILE A 264 5.51 16.26 -7.00
N ASN A 265 4.99 17.32 -6.39
CA ASN A 265 5.42 18.70 -6.65
C ASN A 265 6.90 18.94 -6.32
N GLN A 266 7.41 18.33 -5.24
CA GLN A 266 8.85 18.38 -4.92
C GLN A 266 9.69 17.72 -6.01
N CYS A 267 9.33 16.51 -6.43
CA CYS A 267 10.10 15.75 -7.43
C CYS A 267 10.13 16.41 -8.81
N ILE A 268 9.05 17.11 -9.20
CA ILE A 268 9.00 17.85 -10.46
C ILE A 268 9.62 19.25 -10.39
N GLY A 269 10.11 19.68 -9.21
CA GLY A 269 10.79 20.97 -9.05
C GLY A 269 9.83 22.16 -8.95
N LEU A 270 8.64 21.97 -8.38
CA LEU A 270 7.63 23.03 -8.17
C LEU A 270 7.33 23.32 -6.70
N ALA A 271 8.06 22.70 -5.78
CA ALA A 271 7.99 23.03 -4.37
C ALA A 271 9.10 24.03 -4.04
N GLU A 272 8.70 25.19 -3.50
CA GLU A 272 9.54 25.99 -2.59
C GLU A 272 9.67 25.28 -1.24
#